data_AF-A0A416HI47-F1
#
_entry.id   AF-A0A416HI47-F1
#
_cell.length_a   1.000
_cell.length_b   1.000
_cell.length_c   1.000
_cell.angle_alpha   90.00
_cell.angle_beta   90.00
_cell.angle_gamma   90.00
#
_symmetry.space_group_name_H-M   'P 1'
#
loop_
_entity.id
_entity.type
_entity.pdbx_description
1 polymer ?
#
loop_
_entity_poly.entity_id
_entity_poly.type
_entity_poly.pdbx_seq_one_letter_code
_entity_poly.pdbx_strand_id
1 'polypeptide(L)'
;MPIKMPGKTKINNGIFNIVIYVLLLFLAVIMLYPLLFVLSASFSDPKAVAGGEMLLLPVRPSLEGYRYLLQYKEIWAGYLNTVFYMFLGTLLNLAATLPCAYAMSRKDLKGQKYLMIFFMITMYFSGGMIPGYLNIKSLGLLDTRSIILINGLVSTFNLIVARTYFLTAIPWEIQEAAVIDGCNDFQIFGKIVFPLSKAITVVMTLYYGVGRWNSYFTEMIYLKDRGKFPLQLFLREILTKSTFAKTAMADGMSFSAEQMMALIKQADTANMIKYGVIVISALPMLIIYPFLQKYFEQGVMIGSVKG
;
A
#
# COMPACT_ATOMS: atom_id res chain seq x y z
N MET A 1 -46.27 -36.52 3.03
CA MET A 1 -45.29 -36.98 2.03
C MET A 1 -44.12 -36.00 2.05
N PRO A 2 -42.95 -36.34 2.62
CA PRO A 2 -41.84 -35.40 2.71
C PRO A 2 -41.12 -35.25 1.37
N ILE A 3 -40.86 -34.00 0.98
CA ILE A 3 -40.15 -33.62 -0.23
C ILE A 3 -38.68 -34.03 -0.06
N LYS A 4 -38.23 -35.04 -0.82
CA LYS A 4 -36.81 -35.39 -0.93
C LYS A 4 -36.07 -34.21 -1.57
N MET A 5 -35.20 -33.55 -0.82
CA MET A 5 -34.20 -32.66 -1.39
C MET A 5 -33.27 -33.47 -2.31
N PRO A 6 -32.93 -32.96 -3.52
CA PRO A 6 -32.02 -33.66 -4.42
C PRO A 6 -30.64 -33.78 -3.77
N GLY A 7 -30.12 -35.01 -3.73
CA GLY A 7 -28.82 -35.31 -3.15
C GLY A 7 -27.71 -34.55 -3.86
N LYS A 8 -26.78 -33.98 -3.08
CA LYS A 8 -25.50 -33.45 -3.58
C LYS A 8 -24.82 -34.54 -4.41
N THR A 9 -24.76 -34.35 -5.72
CA THR A 9 -23.99 -35.20 -6.62
C THR A 9 -22.52 -35.14 -6.20
N LYS A 10 -22.02 -36.25 -5.63
CA LYS A 10 -20.58 -36.49 -5.51
C LYS A 10 -20.04 -36.74 -6.91
N ILE A 11 -19.85 -35.67 -7.68
CA ILE A 11 -19.02 -35.73 -8.88
C ILE A 11 -17.63 -36.18 -8.42
N ASN A 12 -17.05 -37.16 -9.11
CA ASN A 12 -15.71 -37.66 -8.83
C ASN A 12 -14.70 -36.55 -9.16
N ASN A 13 -14.48 -35.68 -8.18
CA ASN A 13 -13.75 -34.42 -8.30
C ASN A 13 -12.22 -34.59 -8.36
N GLY A 14 -11.69 -35.82 -8.51
CA GLY A 14 -10.25 -36.07 -8.52
C GLY A 14 -9.53 -35.35 -9.66
N ILE A 15 -9.97 -35.59 -10.90
CA ILE A 15 -9.37 -34.95 -12.10
C ILE A 15 -9.56 -33.44 -12.06
N PHE A 16 -10.75 -32.97 -11.68
CA PHE A 16 -11.05 -31.54 -11.57
C PHE A 16 -10.15 -30.85 -10.54
N ASN A 17 -9.98 -31.45 -9.35
CA ASN A 17 -9.08 -30.91 -8.32
C ASN A 17 -7.62 -30.94 -8.79
N ILE A 18 -7.18 -32.00 -9.47
CA ILE A 18 -5.81 -32.07 -10.03
C ILE A 18 -5.59 -30.92 -11.02
N VAL A 19 -6.53 -30.67 -11.94
CA VAL A 19 -6.44 -29.56 -12.89
C VAL A 19 -6.36 -28.22 -12.16
N ILE A 20 -7.19 -28.01 -11.13
CA ILE A 20 -7.13 -26.79 -10.31
C ILE A 20 -5.78 -26.66 -9.62
N TYR A 21 -5.28 -27.70 -8.97
CA TYR A 21 -4.00 -27.64 -8.26
C TYR A 21 -2.82 -27.40 -9.20
N VAL A 22 -2.84 -27.99 -10.40
CA VAL A 22 -1.82 -27.73 -11.43
C VAL A 22 -1.87 -26.27 -11.88
N LEU A 23 -3.05 -25.73 -12.12
CA LEU A 23 -3.22 -24.33 -12.53
C LEU A 23 -2.78 -23.37 -11.41
N LEU A 24 -3.15 -23.64 -10.16
CA LEU A 24 -2.73 -22.85 -8.99
C LEU A 24 -1.21 -22.92 -8.77
N LEU A 25 -0.60 -24.10 -8.93
CA LEU A 25 0.85 -24.26 -8.83
C LEU A 25 1.57 -23.47 -9.93
N PHE A 26 1.09 -23.55 -11.17
CA PHE A 26 1.64 -22.80 -12.29
C PHE A 26 1.54 -21.29 -12.05
N LEU A 27 0.39 -20.81 -11.59
CA LEU A 27 0.18 -19.40 -11.23
C LEU A 27 1.12 -18.98 -10.09
N ALA A 28 1.29 -19.83 -9.07
CA ALA A 28 2.20 -19.57 -7.96
C ALA A 28 3.66 -19.44 -8.43
N VAL A 29 4.11 -20.29 -9.37
CA VAL A 29 5.45 -20.21 -9.96
C VAL A 29 5.63 -18.90 -10.75
N ILE A 30 4.66 -18.51 -11.57
CA ILE A 30 4.71 -17.25 -12.34
C ILE A 30 4.83 -16.04 -11.40
N MET A 31 4.07 -16.03 -10.30
CA MET A 31 4.13 -14.93 -9.33
C MET A 31 5.42 -14.93 -8.51
N LEU A 32 5.93 -16.10 -8.13
CA LEU A 32 7.11 -16.22 -7.27
C LEU A 32 8.43 -15.94 -8.03
N TYR A 33 8.47 -16.27 -9.33
CA TYR A 33 9.63 -16.06 -10.19
C TYR A 33 10.21 -14.63 -10.13
N PRO A 34 9.44 -13.55 -10.35
CA PRO A 34 10.00 -12.19 -10.30
C PRO A 34 10.51 -11.79 -8.92
N LEU A 35 9.91 -12.29 -7.83
CA LEU A 35 10.41 -12.02 -6.47
C LEU A 35 11.77 -12.68 -6.25
N LEU A 36 11.90 -13.96 -6.63
CA LEU A 36 13.16 -14.69 -6.55
C LEU A 36 14.22 -14.07 -7.46
N PHE A 37 13.84 -13.63 -8.66
CA PHE A 37 14.73 -12.95 -9.59
C PHE A 37 15.30 -11.67 -8.96
N VAL A 38 14.45 -10.80 -8.40
CA VAL A 38 14.90 -9.55 -7.75
C VAL A 38 15.83 -9.85 -6.57
N LEU A 39 15.49 -10.85 -5.75
CA LEU A 39 16.32 -11.27 -4.63
C LEU A 39 17.69 -11.76 -5.12
N SER A 40 17.73 -12.70 -6.05
CA SER A 40 18.98 -13.23 -6.57
C SER A 40 19.81 -12.18 -7.33
N ALA A 41 19.15 -11.25 -8.03
CA ALA A 41 19.80 -10.15 -8.75
C ALA A 41 20.43 -9.15 -7.78
N SER A 42 19.88 -8.99 -6.57
CA SER A 42 20.46 -8.12 -5.54
C SER A 42 21.79 -8.63 -4.97
N PHE A 43 22.05 -9.94 -5.10
CA PHE A 43 23.32 -10.57 -4.72
C PHE A 43 24.24 -10.84 -5.91
N SER A 44 23.86 -10.46 -7.13
CA SER A 44 24.63 -10.77 -8.35
C SER A 44 25.46 -9.59 -8.84
N ASP A 45 26.45 -9.87 -9.68
CA ASP A 45 27.17 -8.84 -10.42
C ASP A 45 26.19 -8.03 -11.32
N PRO A 46 26.07 -6.70 -11.13
CA PRO A 46 25.11 -5.88 -11.88
C PRO A 46 25.31 -5.92 -13.39
N LYS A 47 26.55 -6.13 -13.88
CA LYS A 47 26.86 -6.23 -15.30
C LYS A 47 26.37 -7.56 -15.87
N ALA A 48 26.53 -8.66 -15.11
CA ALA A 48 26.00 -9.98 -15.48
C ALA A 48 24.47 -9.95 -15.60
N VAL A 49 23.80 -9.32 -14.63
CA VAL A 49 22.34 -9.16 -14.63
C VAL A 49 21.88 -8.28 -15.79
N ALA A 50 22.57 -7.16 -16.04
CA ALA A 50 22.23 -6.26 -17.14
C ALA A 50 22.46 -6.88 -18.53
N GLY A 51 23.44 -7.77 -18.65
CA GLY A 51 23.76 -8.52 -19.87
C GLY A 51 22.87 -9.74 -20.13
N GLY A 52 21.95 -10.07 -19.22
CA GLY A 52 21.03 -11.20 -19.39
C GLY A 52 21.62 -12.57 -19.08
N GLU A 53 22.79 -12.64 -18.43
CA GLU A 53 23.42 -13.92 -18.04
C GLU A 53 22.65 -14.64 -16.91
N MET A 54 21.81 -13.91 -16.18
CA MET A 54 21.11 -14.41 -15.00
C MET A 54 19.68 -14.81 -15.31
N LEU A 55 19.33 -16.07 -15.01
CA LEU A 55 17.96 -16.60 -15.12
C LEU A 55 17.24 -16.67 -13.77
N LEU A 56 17.87 -17.24 -12.73
CA LEU A 56 17.23 -17.41 -11.41
C LEU A 56 18.22 -17.36 -10.24
N LEU A 57 19.33 -18.10 -10.34
CA LEU A 57 20.35 -18.15 -9.29
C LEU A 57 21.34 -16.99 -9.44
N PRO A 58 21.94 -16.52 -8.32
CA PRO A 58 22.89 -15.44 -8.38
C PRO A 58 24.10 -15.77 -9.26
N VAL A 59 24.46 -14.85 -10.16
CA VAL A 59 25.64 -14.97 -11.02
C VAL A 59 26.73 -14.10 -10.43
N ARG A 60 27.91 -14.71 -10.17
CA ARG A 60 29.05 -14.04 -9.50
C ARG A 60 28.61 -13.35 -8.19
N PRO A 61 28.27 -14.13 -7.15
CA PRO A 61 27.70 -13.58 -5.93
C PRO A 61 28.59 -12.49 -5.30
N SER A 62 28.01 -11.33 -5.01
CA SER A 62 28.69 -10.18 -4.41
C SER A 62 27.79 -9.45 -3.42
N LEU A 63 28.40 -8.96 -2.34
CA LEU A 63 27.75 -8.11 -1.34
C LEU A 63 28.08 -6.62 -1.53
N GLU A 64 28.76 -6.28 -2.62
CA GLU A 64 29.21 -4.91 -2.89
C GLU A 64 28.03 -3.92 -3.01
N GLY A 65 26.94 -4.32 -3.69
CA GLY A 65 25.74 -3.51 -3.79
C GLY A 65 25.13 -3.16 -2.43
N TYR A 66 25.11 -4.11 -1.50
CA TYR A 66 24.65 -3.87 -0.12
C TYR A 66 25.63 -3.01 0.68
N ARG A 67 26.94 -3.19 0.53
CA ARG A 67 27.96 -2.33 1.17
C ARG A 67 27.82 -0.88 0.69
N TYR A 68 27.65 -0.68 -0.61
CA TYR A 68 27.44 0.65 -1.20
C TYR A 68 26.13 1.27 -0.69
N LEU A 69 25.07 0.47 -0.60
CA LEU A 69 23.77 0.91 -0.10
C LEU A 69 23.82 1.35 1.38
N LEU A 70 24.54 0.62 2.23
CA LEU A 70 24.74 0.97 3.64
C LEU A 70 25.43 2.32 3.82
N GLN A 71 26.29 2.72 2.88
CA GLN A 71 26.96 4.03 2.91
C GLN A 71 26.06 5.17 2.40
N TYR A 72 24.97 4.85 1.71
CA TYR A 72 24.09 5.84 1.09
C TYR A 72 23.06 6.39 2.09
N LYS A 73 23.48 7.40 2.86
CA LYS A 73 22.69 8.01 3.96
C LYS A 73 21.28 8.44 3.56
N GLU A 74 21.09 8.92 2.33
CA GLU A 74 19.77 9.37 1.84
C GLU A 74 18.73 8.25 1.83
N ILE A 75 19.14 7.01 1.53
CA ILE A 75 18.22 5.86 1.50
C ILE A 75 17.73 5.53 2.91
N TRP A 76 18.62 5.59 3.91
CA TRP A 76 18.25 5.38 5.31
C TRP A 76 17.40 6.50 5.88
N ALA A 77 17.69 7.76 5.52
CA ALA A 77 16.82 8.88 5.83
C ALA A 77 15.43 8.70 5.19
N GLY A 78 15.39 8.27 3.93
CA GLY A 78 14.15 7.96 3.22
C GLY A 78 13.37 6.82 3.85
N TYR A 79 14.06 5.80 4.34
CA TYR A 79 13.46 4.68 5.07
C TYR A 79 12.80 5.16 6.38
N LEU A 80 13.51 5.97 7.17
CA LEU A 80 12.96 6.57 8.39
C LEU A 80 11.75 7.46 8.10
N ASN A 81 11.81 8.26 7.03
CA ASN A 81 10.69 9.07 6.58
C ASN A 81 9.49 8.19 6.17
N THR A 82 9.70 7.09 5.45
CA THR A 82 8.64 6.14 5.09
C THR A 82 7.99 5.53 6.32
N VAL A 83 8.77 5.09 7.31
CA VAL A 83 8.23 4.56 8.58
C VAL A 83 7.43 5.65 9.32
N PHE A 84 7.94 6.88 9.37
CA PHE A 84 7.26 8.01 9.99
C PHE A 84 5.92 8.32 9.30
N TYR A 85 5.91 8.47 7.97
CA TYR A 85 4.70 8.75 7.21
C TYR A 85 3.70 7.61 7.25
N MET A 86 4.17 6.36 7.23
CA MET A 86 3.31 5.18 7.35
C MET A 86 2.66 5.13 8.73
N PHE A 87 3.45 5.20 9.81
CA PHE A 87 2.92 5.06 11.16
C PHE A 87 2.03 6.24 11.56
N LEU A 88 2.56 7.47 11.51
CA LEU A 88 1.82 8.66 11.92
C LEU A 88 0.67 8.97 10.95
N GLY A 89 0.91 8.81 9.64
CA GLY A 89 -0.13 9.00 8.64
C GLY A 89 -1.28 8.03 8.84
N THR A 90 -0.99 6.73 9.03
CA THR A 90 -2.04 5.72 9.29
C THR A 90 -2.80 6.01 10.58
N LEU A 91 -2.12 6.42 11.66
CA LEU A 91 -2.79 6.79 12.90
C LEU A 91 -3.77 7.96 12.69
N LEU A 92 -3.35 9.00 11.96
CA LEU A 92 -4.20 10.13 11.61
C LEU A 92 -5.35 9.72 10.69
N ASN A 93 -5.08 8.85 9.72
CA ASN A 93 -6.10 8.29 8.83
C ASN A 93 -7.19 7.55 9.63
N LEU A 94 -6.81 6.71 10.61
CA LEU A 94 -7.75 5.99 11.48
C LEU A 94 -8.52 6.93 12.39
N ALA A 95 -7.83 7.89 13.01
CA ALA A 95 -8.43 8.88 13.91
C ALA A 95 -9.47 9.76 13.19
N ALA A 96 -9.30 10.02 11.89
CA ALA A 96 -10.28 10.74 11.09
C ALA A 96 -11.40 9.81 10.57
N THR A 97 -11.02 8.64 10.04
CA THR A 97 -11.94 7.78 9.29
C THR A 97 -12.88 6.99 10.18
N LEU A 98 -12.42 6.42 11.29
CA LEU A 98 -13.27 5.56 12.13
C LEU A 98 -14.39 6.33 12.83
N PRO A 99 -14.14 7.49 13.49
CA PRO A 99 -15.22 8.27 14.09
C PRO A 99 -16.19 8.81 13.05
N CYS A 100 -15.68 9.26 11.88
CA CYS A 100 -16.52 9.74 10.79
C CYS A 100 -17.42 8.61 10.25
N ALA A 101 -16.85 7.43 9.98
CA ALA A 101 -17.59 6.27 9.53
C ALA A 101 -18.65 5.81 10.54
N TYR A 102 -18.32 5.83 11.83
CA TYR A 102 -19.26 5.52 12.90
C TYR A 102 -20.41 6.53 12.93
N ALA A 103 -20.13 7.83 12.94
CA ALA A 103 -21.16 8.86 12.90
C ALA A 103 -22.07 8.70 11.66
N MET A 104 -21.50 8.37 10.49
CA MET A 104 -22.26 8.14 9.26
C MET A 104 -23.06 6.82 9.24
N SER A 105 -22.75 5.88 10.13
CA SER A 105 -23.51 4.63 10.29
C SER A 105 -24.77 4.80 11.15
N ARG A 106 -24.84 5.88 11.93
CA ARG A 106 -25.91 6.12 12.88
C ARG A 106 -27.21 6.58 12.20
N LYS A 107 -28.32 5.92 12.52
CA LYS A 107 -29.64 6.21 11.92
C LYS A 107 -30.24 7.53 12.38
N ASP A 108 -29.88 7.97 13.58
CA ASP A 108 -30.33 9.21 14.22
C ASP A 108 -29.58 10.46 13.73
N LEU A 109 -28.49 10.29 12.97
CA LEU A 109 -27.78 11.41 12.36
C LEU A 109 -28.60 12.03 11.21
N LYS A 110 -29.19 13.20 11.49
CA LYS A 110 -29.90 13.99 10.49
C LYS A 110 -28.97 14.38 9.34
N GLY A 111 -29.42 14.15 8.10
CA GLY A 111 -28.67 14.52 6.90
C GLY A 111 -27.60 13.51 6.46
N GLN A 112 -27.48 12.34 7.10
CA GLN A 112 -26.47 11.33 6.75
C GLN A 112 -26.44 10.95 5.25
N LYS A 113 -27.60 10.89 4.59
CA LYS A 113 -27.70 10.57 3.16
C LYS A 113 -27.04 11.63 2.29
N TYR A 114 -27.25 12.91 2.60
CA TYR A 114 -26.66 14.02 1.86
C TYR A 114 -25.15 14.11 2.09
N LEU A 115 -24.70 13.89 3.33
CA LEU A 115 -23.27 13.83 3.65
C LEU A 115 -22.57 12.67 2.92
N MET A 116 -23.18 11.49 2.87
CA MET A 116 -22.65 10.37 2.09
C MET A 116 -22.58 10.67 0.59
N ILE A 117 -23.60 11.32 0.02
CA ILE A 117 -23.55 11.77 -1.39
C ILE A 117 -22.39 12.74 -1.59
N PHE A 118 -22.19 13.70 -0.68
CA PHE A 118 -21.07 14.63 -0.75
C PHE A 118 -19.72 13.91 -0.75
N PHE A 119 -19.49 12.96 0.17
CA PHE A 119 -18.27 12.15 0.17
C PHE A 119 -18.12 11.37 -1.13
N MET A 120 -19.18 10.74 -1.64
CA MET A 120 -19.14 9.98 -2.90
C MET A 120 -18.77 10.87 -4.09
N ILE A 121 -19.26 12.12 -4.16
CA ILE A 121 -18.89 13.05 -5.23
C ILE A 121 -17.36 13.23 -5.26
N THR A 122 -16.70 13.41 -4.10
CA THR A 122 -15.23 13.58 -4.06
C THR A 122 -14.44 12.35 -4.52
N MET A 123 -15.05 11.16 -4.50
CA MET A 123 -14.42 9.93 -4.99
C MET A 123 -14.38 9.87 -6.52
N TYR A 124 -15.44 10.37 -7.18
CA TYR A 124 -15.59 10.32 -8.64
C TYR A 124 -15.18 11.62 -9.33
N PHE A 125 -15.27 12.75 -8.63
CA PHE A 125 -14.96 14.07 -9.14
C PHE A 125 -13.79 14.67 -8.34
N SER A 126 -12.78 15.13 -9.06
CA SER A 126 -11.61 15.80 -8.49
C SER A 126 -11.21 16.99 -9.37
N GLY A 127 -10.70 18.04 -8.74
CA GLY A 127 -10.10 19.18 -9.44
C GLY A 127 -8.85 18.80 -10.24
N GLY A 128 -8.31 17.59 -10.04
CA GLY A 128 -7.13 17.11 -10.73
C GLY A 128 -5.83 17.61 -10.11
N MET A 129 -4.72 17.20 -10.74
CA MET A 129 -3.37 17.38 -10.18
C MET A 129 -2.94 18.85 -10.13
N ILE A 130 -3.17 19.62 -11.21
CA ILE A 130 -2.71 21.01 -11.30
C ILE A 130 -3.46 21.91 -10.30
N PRO A 131 -4.81 21.91 -10.24
CA PRO A 131 -5.53 22.67 -9.22
C PRO A 131 -5.20 22.20 -7.79
N GLY A 132 -5.03 20.89 -7.59
CA GLY A 132 -4.56 20.35 -6.31
C GLY A 132 -3.21 20.95 -5.89
N TYR A 133 -2.24 20.99 -6.81
CA TYR A 133 -0.94 21.61 -6.56
C TYR A 133 -1.03 23.10 -6.24
N LEU A 134 -1.80 23.87 -7.03
CA LEU A 134 -1.97 25.30 -6.81
C LEU A 134 -2.64 25.60 -5.46
N ASN A 135 -3.58 24.75 -5.02
CA ASN A 135 -4.21 24.88 -3.70
C ASN A 135 -3.22 24.62 -2.55
N ILE A 136 -2.39 23.58 -2.65
CA ILE A 136 -1.35 23.35 -1.63
C ILE A 136 -0.30 24.47 -1.62
N LYS A 137 0.02 25.00 -2.80
CA LYS A 137 0.91 26.16 -2.94
C LYS A 137 0.33 27.40 -2.26
N SER A 138 -0.95 27.72 -2.48
CA SER A 138 -1.59 28.89 -1.86
C SER A 138 -1.71 28.77 -0.34
N LEU A 139 -1.84 27.55 0.18
CA LEU A 139 -1.80 27.26 1.63
C LEU A 139 -0.39 27.32 2.23
N GLY A 140 0.67 27.49 1.43
CA GLY A 140 2.05 27.54 1.91
C GLY A 140 2.57 26.20 2.45
N LEU A 141 1.94 25.08 2.07
CA LEU A 141 2.25 23.75 2.60
C LEU A 141 3.23 22.94 1.72
N LEU A 142 3.74 23.52 0.63
CA LEU A 142 4.74 22.87 -0.21
C LEU A 142 6.02 22.59 0.57
N ASP A 143 6.65 21.46 0.24
CA ASP A 143 7.87 20.99 0.88
C ASP A 143 7.75 20.81 2.40
N THR A 144 6.56 20.45 2.90
CA THR A 144 6.36 20.15 4.32
C THR A 144 6.05 18.67 4.55
N ARG A 145 6.37 18.15 5.74
CA ARG A 145 5.97 16.79 6.12
C ARG A 145 4.46 16.69 6.37
N SER A 146 3.84 17.79 6.81
CA SER A 146 2.41 17.84 7.13
C SER A 146 1.53 17.62 5.90
N ILE A 147 1.90 18.13 4.72
CA ILE A 147 1.12 17.85 3.51
C ILE A 147 1.09 16.35 3.19
N ILE A 148 2.18 15.61 3.43
CA ILE A 148 2.21 14.16 3.20
C ILE A 148 1.26 13.45 4.16
N LEU A 149 1.19 13.87 5.42
CA LEU A 149 0.28 13.29 6.41
C LEU A 149 -1.19 13.62 6.13
N ILE A 150 -1.49 14.86 5.72
CA ILE A 150 -2.86 15.36 5.53
C ILE A 150 -3.43 14.98 4.16
N ASN A 151 -2.60 14.89 3.12
CA ASN A 151 -3.07 14.46 1.82
C ASN A 151 -3.60 13.02 1.91
N GLY A 152 -4.83 12.81 1.44
CA GLY A 152 -5.51 11.52 1.56
C GLY A 152 -5.87 11.13 3.00
N LEU A 153 -6.04 12.09 3.92
CA LEU A 153 -6.39 11.82 5.33
C LEU A 153 -7.68 11.01 5.48
N VAL A 154 -8.68 11.26 4.64
CA VAL A 154 -9.88 10.45 4.54
C VAL A 154 -10.01 9.96 3.11
N SER A 155 -10.12 8.65 2.95
CA SER A 155 -10.41 8.02 1.67
C SER A 155 -11.89 7.67 1.71
N THR A 156 -12.68 8.20 0.78
CA THR A 156 -14.12 7.94 0.69
C THR A 156 -14.41 6.44 0.60
N PHE A 157 -13.59 5.69 -0.13
CA PHE A 157 -13.73 4.24 -0.21
C PHE A 157 -13.57 3.57 1.18
N ASN A 158 -12.50 3.90 1.90
CA ASN A 158 -12.25 3.35 3.24
C ASN A 158 -13.34 3.78 4.23
N LEU A 159 -13.82 5.02 4.13
CA LEU A 159 -14.95 5.53 4.91
C LEU A 159 -16.22 4.70 4.68
N ILE A 160 -16.56 4.41 3.43
CA ILE A 160 -17.74 3.60 3.08
C ILE A 160 -17.60 2.17 3.61
N VAL A 161 -16.42 1.56 3.47
CA VAL A 161 -16.16 0.21 3.98
C VAL A 161 -16.30 0.18 5.51
N ALA A 162 -15.67 1.12 6.22
CA ALA A 162 -15.77 1.21 7.68
C ALA A 162 -17.21 1.48 8.13
N ARG A 163 -17.94 2.38 7.47
CA ARG A 163 -19.35 2.66 7.74
C ARG A 163 -20.22 1.41 7.59
N THR A 164 -20.00 0.65 6.52
CA THR A 164 -20.75 -0.58 6.24
C THR A 164 -20.50 -1.63 7.30
N TYR A 165 -19.27 -1.74 7.80
CA TYR A 165 -18.96 -2.58 8.94
C TYR A 165 -19.71 -2.13 10.19
N PHE A 166 -19.65 -0.84 10.57
CA PHE A 166 -20.38 -0.34 11.74
C PHE A 166 -21.90 -0.57 11.65
N LEU A 167 -22.48 -0.45 10.45
CA LEU A 167 -23.90 -0.72 10.20
C LEU A 167 -24.30 -2.19 10.37
N THR A 168 -23.42 -3.13 10.04
CA THR A 168 -23.76 -4.55 9.93
C THR A 168 -23.25 -5.38 11.10
N ALA A 169 -22.10 -5.00 11.67
CA ALA A 169 -21.44 -5.75 12.74
C ALA A 169 -21.84 -5.28 14.14
N ILE A 170 -22.36 -4.06 14.30
CA ILE A 170 -22.71 -3.49 15.61
C ILE A 170 -24.22 -3.29 15.69
N PRO A 171 -24.94 -4.13 16.46
CA PRO A 171 -26.36 -3.96 16.70
C PRO A 171 -26.68 -2.58 17.28
N TRP A 172 -27.81 -2.00 16.87
CA TRP A 172 -28.23 -0.68 17.30
C TRP A 172 -28.65 -0.67 18.77
N GLU A 173 -29.17 -1.80 19.24
CA GLU A 173 -29.70 -2.03 20.58
C GLU A 173 -28.62 -1.84 21.66
N ILE A 174 -27.35 -2.16 21.34
CA ILE A 174 -26.22 -1.93 22.25
C ILE A 174 -26.00 -0.43 22.47
N GLN A 175 -26.21 0.38 21.42
CA GLN A 175 -26.03 1.83 21.49
C GLN A 175 -27.18 2.47 22.26
N GLU A 176 -28.42 2.02 22.05
CA GLU A 176 -29.58 2.48 22.82
C GLU A 176 -29.46 2.16 24.31
N ALA A 177 -29.03 0.95 24.66
CA ALA A 177 -28.76 0.57 26.05
C ALA A 177 -27.72 1.49 26.70
N ALA A 178 -26.62 1.79 25.99
CA ALA A 178 -25.59 2.69 26.50
C ALA A 178 -26.09 4.13 26.72
N VAL A 179 -27.01 4.62 25.87
CA VAL A 179 -27.67 5.92 26.06
C VAL A 179 -28.57 5.92 27.29
N ILE A 180 -29.31 4.83 27.53
CA ILE A 180 -30.13 4.66 28.75
C ILE A 180 -29.24 4.65 30.00
N ASP A 181 -28.05 4.07 29.92
CA ASP A 181 -27.02 4.08 30.98
C ASP A 181 -26.30 5.44 31.12
N GLY A 182 -26.71 6.47 30.37
CA GLY A 182 -26.19 7.84 30.47
C GLY A 182 -24.87 8.08 29.75
N CYS A 183 -24.44 7.18 28.86
CA CYS A 183 -23.24 7.40 28.04
C CYS A 183 -23.49 8.46 26.96
N ASN A 184 -22.53 9.37 26.78
CA ASN A 184 -22.51 10.28 25.63
C ASN A 184 -21.89 9.62 24.39
N ASP A 185 -22.03 10.24 23.21
CA ASP A 185 -21.58 9.68 21.93
C ASP A 185 -20.09 9.31 21.88
N PHE A 186 -19.23 10.13 22.48
CA PHE A 186 -17.78 9.85 22.53
C PHE A 186 -17.47 8.68 23.46
N GLN A 187 -18.20 8.54 24.57
CA GLN A 187 -18.09 7.41 25.48
C GLN A 187 -18.58 6.12 24.82
N ILE A 188 -19.73 6.16 24.11
CA ILE A 188 -20.25 5.02 23.35
C ILE A 188 -19.20 4.60 22.32
N PHE A 189 -18.66 5.55 21.56
CA PHE A 189 -17.63 5.24 20.58
C PHE A 189 -16.38 4.62 21.21
N GLY A 190 -15.78 5.29 22.19
CA GLY A 190 -14.49 4.90 22.75
C GLY A 190 -14.54 3.65 23.64
N LYS A 191 -15.60 3.48 24.44
CA LYS A 191 -15.71 2.38 25.41
C LYS A 191 -16.38 1.13 24.86
N ILE A 192 -17.22 1.25 23.84
CA ILE A 192 -18.05 0.14 23.35
C ILE A 192 -17.74 -0.15 21.87
N VAL A 193 -17.99 0.82 20.99
CA VAL A 193 -17.93 0.62 19.54
C VAL A 193 -16.49 0.32 19.07
N PHE A 194 -15.51 1.11 19.51
CA PHE A 194 -14.13 0.97 19.08
C PHE A 194 -13.49 -0.37 19.52
N PRO A 195 -13.65 -0.84 20.78
CA PRO A 195 -13.21 -2.17 21.20
C PRO A 195 -13.86 -3.34 20.44
N LEU A 196 -15.13 -3.19 20.02
CA LEU A 196 -15.81 -4.18 19.18
C LEU A 196 -15.33 -4.16 17.72
N SER A 197 -14.71 -3.07 17.30
CA SER A 197 -14.31 -2.79 15.91
C SER A 197 -12.85 -3.14 15.61
N LYS A 198 -12.27 -4.09 16.35
CA LYS A 198 -10.87 -4.51 16.13
C LYS A 198 -10.64 -5.04 14.72
N ALA A 199 -11.56 -5.83 14.17
CA ALA A 199 -11.44 -6.40 12.84
C ALA A 199 -11.35 -5.29 11.76
N ILE A 200 -12.29 -4.35 11.75
CA ILE A 200 -12.26 -3.24 10.77
C ILE A 200 -11.06 -2.31 10.99
N THR A 201 -10.64 -2.10 12.24
CA THR A 201 -9.46 -1.27 12.54
C THR A 201 -8.19 -1.88 11.95
N VAL A 202 -8.02 -3.21 12.02
CA VAL A 202 -6.88 -3.90 11.39
C VAL A 202 -6.93 -3.77 9.87
N VAL A 203 -8.10 -3.98 9.26
CA VAL A 203 -8.27 -3.83 7.80
C VAL A 203 -7.96 -2.40 7.36
N MET A 204 -8.45 -1.38 8.08
CA MET A 204 -8.17 0.02 7.77
C MET A 204 -6.68 0.37 7.98
N THR A 205 -6.07 -0.15 9.03
CA THR A 205 -4.63 0.03 9.30
C THR A 205 -3.81 -0.51 8.14
N LEU A 206 -4.18 -1.68 7.61
CA LEU A 206 -3.53 -2.25 6.45
C LEU A 206 -3.72 -1.38 5.21
N TYR A 207 -4.97 -1.03 4.85
CA TYR A 207 -5.24 -0.31 3.60
C TYR A 207 -4.53 1.04 3.57
N TYR A 208 -4.58 1.78 4.68
CA TYR A 208 -3.84 3.04 4.79
C TYR A 208 -2.33 2.82 4.88
N GLY A 209 -1.87 1.87 5.71
CA GLY A 209 -0.45 1.60 5.92
C GLY A 209 0.26 1.16 4.65
N VAL A 210 -0.32 0.20 3.91
CA VAL A 210 0.19 -0.24 2.60
C VAL A 210 0.20 0.93 1.62
N GLY A 211 -0.86 1.74 1.58
CA GLY A 211 -0.94 2.92 0.71
C GLY A 211 0.18 3.92 1.00
N ARG A 212 0.40 4.26 2.27
CA ARG A 212 1.48 5.16 2.70
C ARG A 212 2.87 4.59 2.43
N TRP A 213 3.06 3.28 2.67
CA TRP A 213 4.33 2.59 2.42
C TRP A 213 4.75 2.63 0.95
N ASN A 214 3.77 2.55 0.04
CA ASN A 214 3.99 2.52 -1.41
C ASN A 214 3.84 3.89 -2.08
N SER A 215 3.58 4.96 -1.31
CA SER A 215 3.38 6.30 -1.86
C SER A 215 4.70 6.90 -2.33
N TYR A 216 4.71 7.37 -3.59
CA TYR A 216 5.82 8.12 -4.17
C TYR A 216 5.33 9.35 -4.97
N PHE A 217 4.17 9.24 -5.60
CA PHE A 217 3.70 10.22 -6.57
C PHE A 217 3.30 11.55 -5.92
N THR A 218 2.58 11.47 -4.80
CA THR A 218 2.20 12.61 -3.97
C THR A 218 3.45 13.34 -3.46
N GLU A 219 4.45 12.59 -2.99
CA GLU A 219 5.70 13.11 -2.46
C GLU A 219 6.55 13.76 -3.55
N MET A 220 6.59 13.16 -4.75
CA MET A 220 7.27 13.72 -5.92
C MET A 220 6.71 15.08 -6.32
N ILE A 221 5.41 15.28 -6.16
CA ILE A 221 4.74 16.55 -6.51
C ILE A 221 4.97 17.62 -5.44
N TYR A 222 4.87 17.24 -4.16
CA TYR A 222 4.79 18.22 -3.07
C TYR A 222 6.11 18.46 -2.33
N LEU A 223 7.08 17.53 -2.38
CA LEU A 223 8.37 17.67 -1.69
C LEU A 223 9.47 18.14 -2.64
N LYS A 224 10.44 18.88 -2.08
CA LYS A 224 11.65 19.34 -2.78
C LYS A 224 12.92 18.98 -2.02
N ASP A 225 12.89 19.10 -0.70
CA ASP A 225 14.00 18.73 0.17
C ASP A 225 14.15 17.20 0.24
N ARG A 226 15.30 16.71 -0.22
CA ARG A 226 15.65 15.28 -0.20
C ARG A 226 15.61 14.69 1.20
N GLY A 227 15.85 15.49 2.24
CA GLY A 227 15.73 15.07 3.64
C GLY A 227 14.31 14.69 4.07
N LYS A 228 13.28 15.00 3.27
CA LYS A 228 11.87 14.67 3.51
C LYS A 228 11.36 13.53 2.64
N PHE A 229 12.13 13.11 1.64
CA PHE A 229 11.69 12.12 0.66
C PHE A 229 11.46 10.76 1.34
N PRO A 230 10.41 10.01 0.96
CA PRO A 230 10.26 8.61 1.36
C PRO A 230 11.17 7.71 0.51
N LEU A 231 11.39 6.48 1.00
CA LEU A 231 12.14 5.45 0.30
C LEU A 231 11.62 5.18 -1.12
N GLN A 232 10.29 5.15 -1.32
CA GLN A 232 9.70 4.86 -2.62
C GLN A 232 10.03 5.92 -3.68
N LEU A 233 10.18 7.18 -3.26
CA LEU A 233 10.58 8.25 -4.16
C LEU A 233 12.04 8.09 -4.60
N PHE A 234 12.94 7.74 -3.66
CA PHE A 234 14.33 7.39 -4.01
C PHE A 234 14.40 6.17 -4.93
N LEU A 235 13.62 5.12 -4.64
CA LEU A 235 13.55 3.94 -5.49
C LEU A 235 13.10 4.31 -6.92
N ARG A 236 12.06 5.15 -7.04
CA ARG A 236 11.59 5.66 -8.34
C ARG A 236 12.69 6.42 -9.08
N GLU A 237 13.42 7.31 -8.40
CA GLU A 237 14.54 8.04 -9.01
C GLU A 237 15.63 7.08 -9.54
N ILE A 238 16.00 6.07 -8.74
CA ILE A 238 17.02 5.07 -9.12
C ILE A 238 16.57 4.28 -10.34
N LEU A 239 15.33 3.80 -10.34
CA LEU A 239 14.77 3.04 -11.47
C LEU A 239 14.71 3.90 -12.74
N THR A 240 14.22 5.14 -12.64
CA THR A 240 14.13 6.05 -13.78
C THR A 240 15.51 6.40 -14.35
N LYS A 241 16.51 6.68 -13.51
CA LYS A 241 17.89 6.93 -13.95
C LYS A 241 18.49 5.72 -14.68
N SER A 242 18.24 4.51 -14.18
CA SER A 242 18.72 3.28 -14.81
C SER A 242 18.10 3.03 -16.20
N THR A 243 16.83 3.38 -16.38
CA THR A 243 16.13 3.24 -17.67
C THR A 243 16.53 4.34 -18.66
N PHE A 244 16.59 5.60 -18.21
CA PHE A 244 16.94 6.73 -19.06
C PHE A 244 18.30 6.52 -19.74
N ALA A 245 19.31 6.07 -18.99
CA ALA A 245 20.63 5.84 -19.58
C ALA A 245 20.62 4.77 -20.67
N LYS A 246 19.85 3.69 -20.49
CA LYS A 246 19.70 2.64 -21.52
C LYS A 246 18.99 3.16 -22.77
N THR A 247 17.90 3.90 -22.59
CA THR A 247 17.14 4.48 -23.71
C THR A 247 17.93 5.55 -24.45
N ALA A 248 18.62 6.42 -23.72
CA ALA A 248 19.47 7.47 -24.29
C ALA A 248 20.58 6.92 -25.20
N MET A 249 21.16 5.76 -24.82
CA MET A 249 22.13 5.05 -25.64
C MET A 249 21.49 4.35 -26.86
N ALA A 250 20.28 3.81 -26.70
CA ALA A 250 19.57 3.11 -27.78
C ALA A 250 19.03 4.08 -28.86
N ASP A 251 18.57 5.26 -28.46
CA ASP A 251 18.00 6.28 -29.37
C ASP A 251 19.07 7.13 -30.08
N GLY A 252 20.36 6.86 -29.84
CA GLY A 252 21.46 7.58 -30.49
C GLY A 252 21.54 9.06 -30.13
N MET A 253 21.00 9.45 -28.96
CA MET A 253 21.09 10.84 -28.49
C MET A 253 22.55 11.27 -28.35
N SER A 254 22.90 12.41 -28.97
CA SER A 254 24.26 12.95 -28.92
C SER A 254 24.52 13.66 -27.60
N PHE A 255 25.37 13.06 -26.78
CA PHE A 255 25.92 13.67 -25.57
C PHE A 255 27.39 14.04 -25.81
N SER A 256 27.88 15.08 -25.13
CA SER A 256 29.33 15.28 -25.04
C SER A 256 29.99 14.08 -24.35
N ALA A 257 31.29 13.85 -24.61
CA ALA A 257 32.04 12.75 -24.01
C ALA A 257 31.97 12.75 -22.46
N GLU A 258 31.99 13.95 -21.86
CA GLU A 258 31.87 14.15 -20.41
C GLU A 258 30.47 13.82 -19.88
N GLN A 259 29.42 14.27 -20.58
CA GLN A 259 28.02 13.96 -20.23
C GLN A 259 27.74 12.45 -20.35
N MET A 260 28.28 11.80 -21.38
CA MET A 260 28.13 10.37 -21.59
C MET A 260 28.81 9.56 -20.48
N MET A 261 30.04 9.93 -20.08
CA MET A 261 30.74 9.28 -18.99
C MET A 261 30.01 9.45 -17.64
N ALA A 262 29.49 10.65 -17.36
CA ALA A 262 28.70 10.90 -16.15
C ALA A 262 27.40 10.06 -16.13
N LEU A 263 26.74 9.93 -17.28
CA LEU A 263 25.51 9.15 -17.43
C LEU A 263 25.75 7.64 -17.25
N ILE A 264 26.82 7.09 -17.83
CA ILE A 264 27.23 5.69 -17.63
C ILE A 264 27.51 5.42 -16.15
N LYS A 265 28.29 6.28 -15.48
CA LYS A 265 28.63 6.12 -14.06
C LYS A 265 27.39 6.14 -13.16
N GLN A 266 26.44 7.03 -13.45
CA GLN A 266 25.16 7.08 -12.73
C GLN A 266 24.31 5.82 -12.98
N ALA A 267 24.28 5.33 -14.23
CA ALA A 267 23.55 4.13 -14.60
C ALA A 267 24.12 2.88 -13.95
N ASP A 268 25.45 2.73 -13.90
CA ASP A 268 26.13 1.62 -13.24
C ASP A 268 25.85 1.62 -11.73
N THR A 269 25.93 2.79 -11.11
CA THR A 269 25.58 2.95 -9.68
C THR A 269 24.12 2.57 -9.44
N ALA A 270 23.20 3.05 -10.29
CA ALA A 270 21.78 2.73 -10.19
C ALA A 270 21.52 1.24 -10.41
N ASN A 271 22.17 0.60 -11.38
CA ASN A 271 22.06 -0.84 -11.64
C ASN A 271 22.62 -1.67 -10.47
N MET A 272 23.66 -1.18 -9.80
CA MET A 272 24.25 -1.83 -8.64
C MET A 272 23.31 -1.84 -7.43
N ILE A 273 22.59 -0.75 -7.17
CA ILE A 273 21.76 -0.63 -5.97
C ILE A 273 20.28 -0.92 -6.20
N LYS A 274 19.75 -0.87 -7.43
CA LYS A 274 18.29 -0.94 -7.68
C LYS A 274 17.64 -2.18 -7.06
N TYR A 275 18.22 -3.37 -7.25
CA TYR A 275 17.65 -4.61 -6.72
C TYR A 275 17.78 -4.67 -5.20
N GLY A 276 18.90 -4.19 -4.63
CA GLY A 276 19.07 -4.08 -3.19
C GLY A 276 18.05 -3.15 -2.53
N VAL A 277 17.76 -1.99 -3.15
CA VAL A 277 16.72 -1.07 -2.67
C VAL A 277 15.34 -1.70 -2.76
N ILE A 278 15.01 -2.41 -3.85
CA ILE A 278 13.73 -3.11 -3.97
C ILE A 278 13.58 -4.13 -2.84
N VAL A 279 14.59 -4.97 -2.59
CA VAL A 279 14.58 -5.95 -1.50
C VAL A 279 14.37 -5.28 -0.15
N ILE A 280 15.11 -4.22 0.17
CA ILE A 280 14.97 -3.50 1.45
C ILE A 280 13.62 -2.81 1.59
N SER A 281 13.05 -2.30 0.50
CA SER A 281 11.71 -1.69 0.51
C SER A 281 10.60 -2.71 0.68
N ALA A 282 10.77 -3.94 0.18
CA ALA A 282 9.76 -4.99 0.22
C ALA A 282 9.80 -5.80 1.53
N LEU A 283 10.99 -5.97 2.13
CA LEU A 283 11.23 -6.84 3.27
C LEU A 283 10.27 -6.60 4.46
N PRO A 284 10.00 -5.36 4.90
CA PRO A 284 9.11 -5.14 6.05
C PRO A 284 7.68 -5.58 5.77
N MET A 285 7.18 -5.30 4.56
CA MET A 285 5.83 -5.70 4.16
C MET A 285 5.71 -7.22 4.06
N LEU A 286 6.75 -7.91 3.57
CA LEU A 286 6.80 -9.38 3.53
C LEU A 286 6.81 -9.99 4.94
N ILE A 287 7.50 -9.37 5.90
CA ILE A 287 7.54 -9.83 7.29
C ILE A 287 6.17 -9.64 7.97
N ILE A 288 5.49 -8.52 7.72
CA ILE A 288 4.21 -8.20 8.37
C ILE A 288 3.07 -9.04 7.75
N TYR A 289 3.18 -9.43 6.47
CA TYR A 289 2.11 -10.12 5.73
C TYR A 289 1.53 -11.38 6.44
N PRO A 290 2.32 -12.34 6.95
CA PRO A 290 1.78 -13.50 7.67
C PRO A 290 0.94 -13.13 8.91
N PHE A 291 1.32 -12.06 9.62
CA PHE A 291 0.57 -11.58 10.79
C PHE A 291 -0.76 -10.97 10.39
N LEU A 292 -0.81 -10.31 9.23
CA LEU A 292 -2.03 -9.69 8.68
C LEU A 292 -2.99 -10.73 8.12
N GLN A 293 -2.48 -11.78 7.47
CA GLN A 293 -3.29 -12.85 6.88
C GLN A 293 -4.26 -13.48 7.90
N LYS A 294 -3.80 -13.70 9.14
CA LYS A 294 -4.63 -14.24 10.22
C LYS A 294 -5.91 -13.43 10.47
N TYR A 295 -5.87 -12.11 10.33
CA TYR A 295 -7.03 -11.24 10.53
C TYR A 295 -7.93 -11.19 9.30
N PHE A 296 -7.37 -11.37 8.10
CA PHE A 296 -8.16 -11.48 6.87
C PHE A 296 -9.01 -12.74 6.81
N GLU A 297 -8.45 -13.89 7.18
CA GLU A 297 -9.20 -15.16 7.19
C GLU A 297 -10.39 -15.10 8.14
N GLN A 298 -10.29 -14.34 9.23
CA GLN A 298 -11.41 -14.11 10.15
C GLN A 298 -12.44 -13.11 9.61
N GLY A 299 -12.01 -12.07 8.89
CA GLY A 299 -12.91 -11.03 8.34
C GLY A 299 -13.62 -11.41 7.04
N VAL A 300 -12.94 -12.11 6.13
CA VAL A 300 -13.48 -12.55 4.84
C VAL A 300 -14.52 -13.66 5.02
N MET A 301 -14.30 -14.55 6.00
CA MET A 301 -15.26 -15.61 6.33
C MET A 301 -16.57 -15.07 6.92
N ILE A 302 -16.62 -13.84 7.42
CA ILE A 302 -17.88 -13.22 7.87
C ILE A 302 -18.72 -12.72 6.69
N GLY A 303 -18.08 -12.32 5.59
CA GLY A 303 -18.74 -11.86 4.36
C GLY A 303 -19.21 -12.97 3.42
N SER A 304 -18.59 -14.16 3.49
CA SER A 304 -18.90 -15.30 2.62
C SER A 304 -19.96 -16.26 3.18
N VAL A 305 -20.35 -16.14 4.45
CA VAL A 305 -21.40 -16.98 5.08
C VAL A 305 -22.79 -16.33 4.93
N LYS A 306 -23.03 -15.73 3.74
CA LYS A 306 -24.37 -15.47 3.23
C LYS A 306 -24.48 -16.12 1.86
N GLY A 307 -24.58 -17.45 1.90
CA GLY A 307 -24.86 -18.36 0.79
C GLY A 307 -25.29 -19.70 1.35
#